data_AF-A0A538HM36-F1
#
_entry.id   AF-A0A538HM36-F1
#
_cell.length_a   1.000
_cell.length_b   1.000
_cell.length_c   1.000
_cell.angle_alpha   90.00
_cell.angle_beta   90.00
_cell.angle_gamma   90.00
#
_symmetry.space_group_name_H-M   'P 1'
#
loop_
_entity.id
_entity.type
_entity.pdbx_description
1 polymer ?
#
loop_
_entity_poly.entity_id
_entity_poly.type
_entity_poly.pdbx_seq_one_letter_code
_entity_poly.pdbx_strand_id
1 'polypeptide(L)'
;MKKPERVRDVVRPVPELGRHETVEGALEKMRQAKADVAVVPGGERRYMLVTMEQLQAAEPSVRTEALDLHHPVIVDADERLEHVAGETARELVLRPRLPGVLVVSKENLLGLVPRSVLADLALTASRSGADRLEGAPIDTLVFECPVDGERRVIGYYDRSNPPRCADGHPMQLVV
;
A
#
# COMPACT_ATOMS: atom_id res chain seq x y z
N MET A 1 18.84 11.44 -16.16
CA MET A 1 18.06 10.19 -16.05
C MET A 1 16.60 10.52 -16.37
N LYS A 2 15.90 9.72 -17.18
CA LYS A 2 14.46 9.94 -17.45
C LYS A 2 13.67 9.67 -16.16
N LYS A 3 12.72 10.55 -15.82
CA LYS A 3 11.79 10.32 -14.71
C LYS A 3 10.91 9.11 -15.08
N PRO A 4 10.71 8.14 -14.18
CA PRO A 4 9.79 7.03 -14.44
C PRO A 4 8.38 7.59 -14.63
N GLU A 5 7.70 7.18 -15.69
CA GLU A 5 6.35 7.66 -16.04
C GLU A 5 5.29 6.59 -15.81
N ARG A 6 5.66 5.32 -16.01
CA ARG A 6 4.76 4.18 -15.91
C ARG A 6 5.17 3.26 -14.77
N VAL A 7 4.21 2.50 -14.27
CA VAL A 7 4.43 1.52 -13.21
C VAL A 7 5.58 0.57 -13.55
N ARG A 8 5.61 0.05 -14.79
CA ARG A 8 6.69 -0.84 -15.27
C ARG A 8 8.11 -0.30 -15.11
N ASP A 9 8.29 1.01 -15.06
CA ASP A 9 9.61 1.65 -14.98
C ASP A 9 10.23 1.49 -13.58
N VAL A 10 9.42 1.14 -12.57
CA VAL A 10 9.83 1.00 -11.16
C VAL A 10 9.53 -0.38 -10.58
N VAL A 11 9.04 -1.32 -11.41
CA VAL A 11 8.79 -2.71 -11.00
C VAL A 11 10.10 -3.38 -10.61
N ARG A 12 10.06 -4.11 -9.50
CA ARG A 12 11.12 -5.02 -9.09
C ARG A 12 10.66 -6.46 -9.25
N PRO A 13 11.54 -7.37 -9.71
CA PRO A 13 11.25 -8.80 -9.68
C PRO A 13 10.86 -9.24 -8.27
N VAL A 14 9.87 -10.12 -8.19
CA VAL A 14 9.42 -10.72 -6.92
C VAL A 14 9.45 -12.25 -7.09
N PRO A 15 10.09 -12.99 -6.17
CA PRO A 15 10.11 -14.45 -6.26
C PRO A 15 8.71 -15.02 -5.99
N GLU A 16 8.40 -16.11 -6.69
CA GLU A 16 7.20 -16.90 -6.45
C GLU A 16 7.55 -18.13 -5.61
N LEU A 17 6.80 -18.35 -4.54
CA LEU A 17 6.95 -19.48 -3.62
C LEU A 17 5.90 -20.54 -3.92
N GLY A 18 6.23 -21.81 -3.64
CA GLY A 18 5.26 -22.87 -3.79
C GLY A 18 4.22 -22.84 -2.69
N ARG A 19 2.92 -22.97 -3.03
CA ARG A 19 1.81 -22.98 -2.06
C ARG A 19 1.98 -24.01 -0.92
N HIS A 20 2.53 -25.18 -1.24
CA HIS A 20 2.74 -26.29 -0.28
C HIS A 20 4.18 -26.37 0.25
N GLU A 21 5.00 -25.36 -0.03
CA GLU A 21 6.36 -25.28 0.47
C GLU A 21 6.38 -24.98 1.96
N THR A 22 7.39 -25.47 2.68
CA THR A 22 7.57 -25.15 4.09
C THR A 22 8.10 -23.73 4.26
N VAL A 23 7.85 -23.13 5.42
CA VAL A 23 8.41 -21.83 5.82
C VAL A 23 9.94 -21.84 5.70
N GLU A 24 10.60 -22.92 6.12
CA GLU A 24 12.05 -23.07 6.00
C GLU A 24 12.54 -22.98 4.54
N GLY A 25 11.89 -23.73 3.64
CA GLY A 25 12.22 -23.69 2.21
C GLY A 25 11.97 -22.32 1.60
N ALA A 26 10.84 -21.70 1.96
CA ALA A 26 10.47 -20.37 1.50
C ALA A 26 11.48 -19.30 1.95
N LEU A 27 11.93 -19.35 3.21
CA LEU A 27 12.97 -18.47 3.73
C LEU A 27 14.28 -18.61 2.95
N GLU A 28 14.68 -19.84 2.65
CA GLU A 28 15.89 -20.10 1.89
C GLU A 28 15.80 -19.52 0.47
N LYS A 29 14.68 -19.72 -0.22
CA LYS A 29 14.45 -19.10 -1.54
C LYS A 29 14.48 -17.58 -1.50
N MET A 30 13.84 -16.98 -0.50
CA MET A 30 13.83 -15.52 -0.35
C MET A 30 15.23 -14.96 -0.09
N ARG A 31 16.06 -15.65 0.71
CA ARG A 31 17.47 -15.26 0.94
C ARG A 31 18.31 -15.36 -0.33
N GLN A 32 18.16 -16.47 -1.08
CA GLN A 32 18.86 -16.65 -2.36
C GLN A 32 18.47 -15.58 -3.38
N ALA A 33 17.19 -15.23 -3.44
CA ALA A 33 16.67 -14.15 -4.28
C ALA A 33 17.00 -12.74 -3.75
N LYS A 34 17.55 -12.61 -2.54
CA LYS A 34 17.78 -11.34 -1.84
C LYS A 34 16.51 -10.48 -1.80
N ALA A 35 15.38 -11.11 -1.51
CA ALA A 35 14.06 -10.48 -1.54
C ALA A 35 13.42 -10.49 -0.14
N ASP A 36 12.86 -9.35 0.26
CA ASP A 36 12.14 -9.22 1.53
C ASP A 36 10.65 -9.55 1.41
N VAL A 37 10.17 -9.72 0.17
CA VAL A 37 8.77 -9.97 -0.17
C VAL A 37 8.72 -11.04 -1.24
N ALA A 38 7.76 -11.94 -1.15
CA ALA A 38 7.49 -12.96 -2.13
C ALA A 38 6.00 -13.09 -2.43
N VAL A 39 5.70 -13.72 -3.57
CA VAL A 39 4.33 -14.03 -3.98
C VAL A 39 4.06 -15.51 -3.73
N VAL A 40 2.88 -15.81 -3.21
CA VAL A 40 2.35 -17.18 -3.07
C VAL A 40 1.10 -17.28 -3.95
N PRO A 41 0.94 -18.34 -4.75
CA PRO A 41 -0.32 -18.61 -5.46
C PRO A 41 -1.47 -18.75 -4.45
N GLY A 42 -2.45 -17.85 -4.50
CA GLY A 42 -3.70 -18.04 -3.78
C GLY A 42 -4.60 -18.96 -4.58
N GLY A 43 -5.42 -19.78 -3.92
CA GLY A 43 -6.36 -20.67 -4.62
C GLY A 43 -7.35 -19.88 -5.49
N GLU A 44 -8.37 -19.29 -4.86
CA GLU A 44 -9.38 -18.48 -5.56
C GLU A 44 -8.85 -17.11 -6.02
N ARG A 45 -7.79 -16.62 -5.36
CA ARG A 45 -7.12 -15.36 -5.71
C ARG A 45 -5.79 -15.66 -6.37
N ARG A 46 -5.56 -15.13 -7.58
CA ARG A 46 -4.37 -15.44 -8.39
C ARG A 46 -3.04 -15.32 -7.63
N TYR A 47 -2.91 -14.35 -6.72
CA TYR A 47 -1.68 -14.08 -5.96
C TYR A 47 -1.96 -13.59 -4.53
N MET A 48 -1.08 -13.96 -3.60
CA MET A 48 -0.98 -13.51 -2.22
C MET A 48 0.46 -13.05 -1.94
N LEU A 49 0.66 -12.19 -0.95
CA LEU A 49 1.97 -11.67 -0.57
C LEU A 49 2.41 -12.20 0.80
N VAL A 50 3.69 -12.49 0.93
CA VAL A 50 4.33 -12.84 2.20
C VAL A 50 5.64 -12.06 2.35
N THR A 51 5.95 -11.60 3.56
CA THR A 51 7.23 -10.96 3.85
C THR A 51 8.21 -11.94 4.51
N MET A 52 9.50 -11.64 4.40
CA MET A 52 10.56 -12.38 5.11
C MET A 52 10.30 -12.38 6.62
N GLU A 53 9.87 -11.24 7.17
CA GLU A 53 9.54 -11.09 8.59
C GLU A 53 8.41 -12.03 9.03
N GLN A 54 7.34 -12.13 8.23
CA GLN A 54 6.24 -13.05 8.51
C GLN A 54 6.70 -14.52 8.54
N LEU A 55 7.57 -14.90 7.59
CA LEU A 55 8.13 -16.25 7.56
C LEU A 55 9.08 -16.51 8.75
N GLN A 56 9.90 -15.53 9.14
CA GLN A 56 10.79 -15.65 10.29
C GLN A 56 10.04 -15.77 11.62
N ALA A 57 8.84 -15.19 11.70
CA ALA A 57 7.97 -15.30 12.87
C ALA A 57 7.14 -16.61 12.91
N ALA A 58 7.11 -17.35 11.80
CA ALA A 58 6.33 -18.58 11.67
C ALA A 58 7.15 -19.83 12.03
N GLU A 59 6.45 -20.93 12.33
CA GLU A 59 7.10 -22.21 12.60
C GLU A 59 7.69 -22.83 11.31
N PRO A 60 8.96 -23.28 11.30
CA PRO A 60 9.67 -23.68 10.06
C PRO A 60 9.00 -24.79 9.25
N SER A 61 8.28 -25.71 9.93
CA SER A 61 7.61 -26.87 9.33
C SER A 61 6.25 -26.54 8.69
N VAL A 62 5.68 -25.37 9.00
CA VAL A 62 4.37 -24.94 8.50
C VAL A 62 4.45 -24.67 7.00
N ARG A 63 3.36 -24.97 6.28
CA ARG A 63 3.26 -24.67 4.85
C ARG A 63 2.86 -23.22 4.61
N THR A 64 3.36 -22.61 3.55
CA THR A 64 3.08 -21.21 3.22
C THR A 64 1.58 -20.89 3.08
N GLU A 65 0.76 -21.84 2.62
CA GLU A 65 -0.70 -21.66 2.49
C GLU A 65 -1.45 -21.56 3.82
N ALA A 66 -0.85 -22.04 4.91
CA ALA A 66 -1.46 -21.99 6.25
C ALA A 66 -1.17 -20.67 6.97
N LEU A 67 -0.37 -19.79 6.36
CA LEU A 67 -0.04 -18.49 6.92
C LEU A 67 -1.13 -17.45 6.63
N ASP A 68 -1.24 -16.44 7.49
CA ASP A 68 -2.05 -15.25 7.22
C ASP A 68 -1.35 -14.34 6.21
N LEU A 69 -1.63 -14.58 4.93
CA LEU A 69 -0.98 -13.90 3.82
C LEU A 69 -1.67 -12.58 3.48
N HIS A 70 -0.89 -11.63 2.98
CA HIS A 70 -1.40 -10.33 2.58
C HIS A 70 -2.08 -10.38 1.20
N HIS A 71 -3.29 -9.85 1.13
CA HIS A 71 -3.99 -9.64 -0.13
C HIS A 71 -3.32 -8.50 -0.93
N PRO A 72 -2.79 -8.74 -2.13
CA PRO A 72 -2.15 -7.69 -2.90
C PRO A 72 -3.18 -6.67 -3.39
N VAL A 73 -2.74 -5.43 -3.55
CA VAL A 73 -3.33 -4.51 -4.52
C VAL A 73 -2.66 -4.79 -5.85
N ILE A 74 -3.44 -4.97 -6.91
CA ILE A 74 -2.95 -5.32 -8.25
C ILE A 74 -3.17 -4.12 -9.17
N VAL A 75 -2.14 -3.73 -9.91
CA VAL A 75 -2.17 -2.60 -10.85
C VAL A 75 -1.61 -3.03 -12.21
N ASP A 76 -2.05 -2.38 -13.29
CA ASP A 76 -1.53 -2.66 -14.63
C ASP A 76 -0.20 -1.95 -14.88
N ALA A 77 0.73 -2.62 -15.57
CA ALA A 77 2.06 -2.11 -15.85
C ALA A 77 2.10 -0.90 -16.79
N ASP A 78 1.06 -0.68 -17.58
CA ASP A 78 0.93 0.48 -18.46
C ASP A 78 0.31 1.70 -17.76
N GLU A 79 -0.19 1.55 -16.53
CA GLU A 79 -0.73 2.68 -15.79
C GLU A 79 0.33 3.74 -15.49
N ARG A 80 -0.13 4.99 -15.38
CA ARG A 80 0.72 6.11 -14.99
C ARG A 80 1.10 5.97 -13.53
N LEU A 81 2.39 6.10 -13.26
CA LEU A 81 2.94 5.89 -11.94
C LEU A 81 2.37 6.87 -10.89
N GLU A 82 2.14 8.12 -11.28
CA GLU A 82 1.56 9.15 -10.40
C GLU A 82 0.09 8.86 -10.06
N HIS A 83 -0.69 8.34 -11.01
CA HIS A 83 -2.08 7.92 -10.80
C HIS A 83 -2.14 6.79 -9.76
N VAL A 84 -1.33 5.75 -9.98
CA VAL A 84 -1.24 4.60 -9.06
C VAL A 84 -0.76 5.04 -7.68
N ALA A 85 0.24 5.90 -7.58
CA ALA A 85 0.70 6.42 -6.29
C ALA A 85 -0.43 7.16 -5.54
N GLY A 86 -1.24 7.96 -6.25
CA GLY A 86 -2.38 8.66 -5.67
C GLY A 86 -3.49 7.71 -5.17
N GLU A 87 -3.90 6.74 -5.98
CA GLU A 87 -4.96 5.78 -5.60
C GLU A 87 -4.51 4.82 -4.49
N THR A 88 -3.26 4.37 -4.55
CA THR A 88 -2.71 3.43 -3.57
C THR A 88 -2.29 4.11 -2.27
N ALA A 89 -2.13 5.43 -2.23
CA ALA A 89 -1.79 6.16 -1.01
C ALA A 89 -2.77 5.87 0.13
N ARG A 90 -4.07 5.85 -0.16
CA ARG A 90 -5.11 5.51 0.82
C ARG A 90 -4.97 4.07 1.33
N GLU A 91 -4.74 3.12 0.43
CA GLU A 91 -4.54 1.70 0.79
C GLU A 91 -3.29 1.51 1.65
N LEU A 92 -2.20 2.22 1.35
CA LEU A 92 -0.98 2.18 2.13
C LEU A 92 -1.21 2.71 3.57
N VAL A 93 -2.07 3.69 3.75
CA VAL A 93 -2.45 4.20 5.09
C VAL A 93 -3.34 3.19 5.82
N LEU A 94 -4.39 2.68 5.17
CA LEU A 94 -5.33 1.71 5.76
C LEU A 94 -4.67 0.35 6.08
N ARG A 95 -3.61 0.00 5.34
CA ARG A 95 -2.91 -1.29 5.43
C ARG A 95 -1.42 -1.04 5.65
N PRO A 96 -1.00 -0.66 6.87
CA PRO A 96 0.38 -0.27 7.15
C PRO A 96 1.39 -1.39 6.92
N ARG A 97 0.95 -2.65 7.02
CA ARG A 97 1.77 -3.85 6.76
C ARG A 97 1.80 -4.28 5.29
N LEU A 98 1.08 -3.61 4.39
CA LEU A 98 1.13 -3.94 2.96
C LEU A 98 2.53 -3.60 2.40
N PRO A 99 3.28 -4.59 1.89
CA PRO A 99 4.68 -4.37 1.48
C PRO A 99 4.82 -3.63 0.14
N GLY A 100 3.75 -3.56 -0.65
CA GLY A 100 3.72 -2.91 -1.95
C GLY A 100 2.51 -3.33 -2.77
N VAL A 101 2.56 -3.03 -4.07
CA VAL A 101 1.53 -3.43 -5.03
C VAL A 101 2.11 -4.39 -6.06
N LEU A 102 1.31 -5.38 -6.45
CA LEU A 102 1.66 -6.29 -7.53
C LEU A 102 1.35 -5.66 -8.88
N VAL A 103 2.23 -5.89 -9.83
CA VAL A 103 2.12 -5.34 -11.17
C VAL A 103 1.92 -6.48 -12.15
N VAL A 104 0.87 -6.35 -12.95
CA VAL A 104 0.54 -7.33 -13.99
C VAL A 104 0.54 -6.67 -15.37
N SER A 105 0.77 -7.47 -16.41
CA SER A 105 0.48 -7.06 -17.79
C SER A 105 -0.16 -8.22 -18.53
N LYS A 106 -1.34 -7.98 -19.11
CA LYS A 106 -2.13 -9.03 -19.80
C LYS A 106 -2.21 -10.31 -18.96
N GLU A 107 -2.51 -10.13 -17.68
CA GLU A 107 -2.62 -11.19 -16.66
C GLU A 107 -1.33 -11.89 -16.20
N ASN A 108 -0.17 -11.52 -16.73
CA ASN A 108 1.10 -12.05 -16.27
C ASN A 108 1.66 -11.17 -15.15
N LEU A 109 2.07 -11.78 -14.04
CA LEU A 109 2.80 -11.10 -12.99
C LEU A 109 4.17 -10.62 -13.52
N LEU A 110 4.40 -9.32 -13.43
CA LEU A 110 5.69 -8.71 -13.78
C LEU A 110 6.57 -8.49 -12.55
N GLY A 111 5.96 -8.23 -11.40
CA GLY A 111 6.69 -8.01 -10.16
C GLY A 111 5.91 -7.18 -9.15
N LEU A 112 6.65 -6.46 -8.31
CA LEU A 112 6.12 -5.63 -7.23
C LEU A 112 6.72 -4.21 -7.32
N VAL A 113 5.88 -3.20 -7.09
CA VAL A 113 6.38 -1.87 -6.71
C VAL A 113 6.39 -1.78 -5.17
N PRO A 114 7.57 -1.59 -4.55
CA PRO A 114 7.67 -1.50 -3.10
C PRO A 114 6.89 -0.33 -2.53
N ARG A 115 6.37 -0.49 -1.32
CA ARG A 115 5.71 0.57 -0.54
C ARG A 115 6.55 1.85 -0.47
N SER A 116 7.86 1.74 -0.27
CA SER A 116 8.75 2.91 -0.16
C SER A 116 8.74 3.76 -1.43
N VAL A 117 8.74 3.12 -2.61
CA VAL A 117 8.66 3.82 -3.90
C VAL A 117 7.35 4.58 -4.02
N LEU A 118 6.23 3.93 -3.68
CA LEU A 118 4.91 4.57 -3.73
C LEU A 118 4.78 5.72 -2.73
N ALA A 119 5.31 5.55 -1.52
CA ALA A 119 5.32 6.58 -0.49
C ALA A 119 6.14 7.80 -0.92
N ASP A 120 7.33 7.60 -1.48
CA ASP A 120 8.19 8.68 -1.99
C ASP A 120 7.51 9.44 -3.15
N LEU A 121 6.82 8.72 -4.02
CA LEU A 121 6.04 9.32 -5.12
C LEU A 121 4.85 10.11 -4.62
N ALA A 122 4.09 9.58 -3.65
CA ALA A 122 2.99 10.30 -3.03
C ALA A 122 3.49 11.59 -2.36
N LEU A 123 4.59 11.53 -1.61
CA LEU A 123 5.23 12.72 -1.02
C LEU A 123 5.69 13.74 -2.07
N THR A 124 6.21 13.26 -3.21
CA THR A 124 6.68 14.14 -4.29
C THR A 124 5.51 14.75 -5.07
N ALA A 125 4.44 14.01 -5.29
CA ALA A 125 3.21 14.51 -5.91
C ALA A 125 2.59 15.62 -5.04
N SER A 126 2.50 15.41 -3.72
CA SER A 126 2.07 16.44 -2.76
C SER A 126 2.99 17.66 -2.74
N ARG A 127 4.25 17.54 -3.18
CA ARG A 127 5.18 18.68 -3.28
C ARG A 127 5.13 19.41 -4.62
N SER A 128 4.56 18.83 -5.67
CA SER A 128 4.66 19.33 -7.05
C SER A 128 3.31 19.74 -7.67
N GLY A 129 2.18 19.29 -7.14
CA GLY A 129 0.85 19.72 -7.56
C GLY A 129 -0.01 20.06 -6.35
N ALA A 130 -0.43 21.32 -6.26
CA ALA A 130 -1.44 21.85 -5.34
C ALA A 130 -1.10 21.83 -3.84
N ASP A 131 -1.01 23.06 -3.32
CA ASP A 131 -1.08 23.46 -1.91
C ASP A 131 -0.12 22.80 -0.92
N ARG A 132 0.83 23.62 -0.46
CA ARG A 132 1.45 23.46 0.86
C ARG A 132 0.36 23.20 1.89
N LEU A 133 0.14 21.95 2.27
CA LEU A 133 -0.47 21.64 3.55
C LEU A 133 0.64 21.74 4.60
N GLU A 134 0.78 22.94 5.17
CA GLU A 134 1.59 23.17 6.36
C GLU A 134 0.96 22.43 7.54
N GLY A 135 1.63 21.39 8.05
CA GLY A 135 1.21 20.72 9.28
C GLY A 135 1.91 19.38 9.50
N ALA A 136 2.32 19.10 10.75
CA ALA A 136 2.83 17.80 11.14
C ALA A 136 1.73 16.72 11.08
N PRO A 137 2.02 15.46 10.71
CA PRO A 137 1.05 14.37 10.76
C PRO A 137 0.53 14.18 12.19
N ILE A 138 -0.79 14.11 12.37
CA ILE A 138 -1.44 13.87 13.67
C ILE A 138 -2.38 12.66 13.54
N ASP A 139 -2.56 11.94 14.64
CA ASP A 139 -3.57 10.90 14.82
C ASP A 139 -4.94 11.36 14.30
N THR A 140 -5.56 10.51 13.48
CA THR A 140 -6.88 10.65 12.86
C THR A 140 -7.86 11.47 13.72
N LEU A 141 -8.30 12.62 13.22
CA LEU A 141 -9.27 13.49 13.88
C LEU A 141 -10.66 13.28 13.27
N VAL A 142 -11.70 13.16 14.11
CA VAL A 142 -13.10 13.05 13.66
C VAL A 142 -13.81 14.38 13.89
N PHE A 143 -14.41 14.93 12.84
CA PHE A 143 -15.23 16.13 12.92
C PHE A 143 -16.69 15.78 12.70
N GLU A 144 -17.58 16.40 13.47
CA GLU A 144 -19.03 16.27 13.34
C GLU A 144 -19.66 17.64 13.14
N CYS A 145 -20.60 17.73 12.21
CA CYS A 145 -21.40 18.92 12.02
C CYS A 145 -22.49 18.97 13.10
N PRO A 146 -22.58 20.05 13.90
CA PRO A 146 -23.59 20.15 14.95
C PRO A 146 -25.02 20.38 14.43
N VAL A 147 -25.18 20.61 13.11
CA VAL A 147 -26.46 20.93 12.48
C VAL A 147 -27.12 19.69 11.86
N ASP A 148 -26.35 18.93 11.08
CA ASP A 148 -26.83 17.78 10.30
C ASP A 148 -26.23 16.44 10.75
N GLY A 149 -25.28 16.45 11.68
CA GLY A 149 -24.62 15.25 12.21
C GLY A 149 -23.65 14.58 11.23
N GLU A 150 -23.33 15.21 10.09
CA GLU A 150 -22.33 14.69 9.16
C GLU A 150 -21.00 14.49 9.88
N ARG A 151 -20.36 13.33 9.67
CA ARG A 151 -19.05 13.01 10.24
C ARG A 151 -17.99 12.91 9.16
N ARG A 152 -16.85 13.55 9.39
CA ARG A 152 -15.68 13.50 8.50
C ARG A 152 -14.45 13.10 9.29
N VAL A 153 -13.73 12.13 8.75
CA VAL A 153 -12.46 11.64 9.29
C VAL A 153 -11.34 12.35 8.53
N ILE A 154 -10.46 13.04 9.25
CA ILE A 154 -9.44 13.91 8.69
C ILE A 154 -8.06 13.49 9.23
N GLY A 155 -7.14 13.20 8.31
CA GLY A 155 -5.75 12.86 8.63
C GLY A 155 -4.79 14.06 8.73
N TYR A 156 -5.25 15.25 8.32
CA TYR A 156 -4.47 16.51 8.35
C TYR A 156 -5.41 17.70 8.62
N TYR A 157 -5.18 18.44 9.72
CA TYR A 157 -6.04 19.56 10.13
C TYR A 157 -5.35 20.91 9.99
N ASP A 158 -5.86 21.76 9.09
CA ASP A 158 -5.51 23.17 8.98
C ASP A 158 -6.44 24.03 9.86
N ARG A 159 -5.88 24.69 10.87
CA ARG A 159 -6.64 25.58 11.77
C ARG A 159 -7.18 26.83 11.08
N SER A 160 -6.53 27.26 10.00
CA SER A 160 -6.96 28.42 9.20
C SER A 160 -8.12 28.08 8.27
N ASN A 161 -8.29 26.81 7.93
CA ASN A 161 -9.38 26.30 7.08
C ASN A 161 -10.10 25.11 7.74
N PRO A 162 -10.94 25.37 8.76
CA PRO A 162 -11.67 24.29 9.44
C PRO A 162 -12.65 23.57 8.49
N PRO A 163 -12.85 22.26 8.66
CA PRO A 163 -13.71 21.46 7.80
C PRO A 163 -15.17 21.90 7.89
N ARG A 164 -15.85 21.75 6.75
CA ARG A 164 -17.29 22.01 6.60
C ARG A 164 -18.02 20.76 6.13
N CYS A 165 -19.28 20.62 6.53
CA CYS A 165 -20.18 19.61 5.97
C CYS A 165 -20.51 19.91 4.51
N ALA A 166 -21.23 19.00 3.84
CA ALA A 166 -21.68 19.18 2.46
C ALA A 166 -22.52 20.46 2.26
N ASP A 167 -23.26 20.87 3.29
CA ASP A 167 -24.10 22.08 3.31
C ASP A 167 -23.34 23.35 3.76
N GLY A 168 -22.03 23.23 4.00
CA GLY A 168 -21.15 24.38 4.28
C GLY A 168 -21.13 24.85 5.73
N HIS A 169 -21.77 24.14 6.67
CA HIS A 169 -21.68 24.44 8.10
C HIS A 169 -20.29 24.10 8.65
N PRO A 170 -19.74 24.89 9.58
CA PRO A 170 -18.48 24.55 10.25
C PRO A 170 -18.67 23.30 11.13
N MET A 171 -17.79 22.32 10.96
CA MET A 171 -17.78 21.09 11.76
C MET A 171 -16.92 21.27 13.02
N GLN A 172 -17.25 20.52 14.08
CA GLN A 172 -16.56 20.55 15.37
C GLN A 172 -15.79 19.25 15.57
N LEU A 173 -14.60 19.34 16.19
CA LEU A 173 -13.83 18.17 16.54
C LEU A 173 -14.55 17.36 17.62
N VAL A 174 -14.76 16.08 17.35
CA VAL A 174 -15.29 15.11 18.31
C VAL A 174 -14.14 14.18 18.68
N VAL A 175 -13.69 14.28 19.93
CA VAL A 175 -12.59 13.47 20.49
C VAL A 175 -13.11 12.08 20.85
#